data_AF-A0A7C2NIA1-F1
#
_entry.id   AF-A0A7C2NIA1-F1
#
_cell.length_a   1.000
_cell.length_b   1.000
_cell.length_c   1.000
_cell.angle_alpha   90.00
_cell.angle_beta   90.00
_cell.angle_gamma   90.00
#
_symmetry.space_group_name_H-M   'P 1'
#
loop_
_entity.id
_entity.type
_entity.pdbx_description
1 polymer ?
#
loop_
_entity_poly.entity_id
_entity_poly.type
_entity_poly.pdbx_seq_one_letter_code
_entity_poly.pdbx_strand_id
1 'polypeptide(L)'
;MQRNIQAESLKESIAMAFNLGVWMKQQKGHEISVSEATEELKSIIYWNLNKQYGEACPPDLLNANVEYFLQIALLGFILPEVCLPDEELKGRLLTLIEAKADGAITQHSVGQPSNQSTIHN
;
A
#
# COMPACT_ATOMS: atom_id res chain seq x y z
N MET A 1 9.39 -23.75 4.24
CA MET A 1 9.55 -22.91 5.45
C MET A 1 9.94 -21.46 5.13
N GLN A 2 10.82 -21.19 4.15
CA GLN A 2 11.31 -19.81 3.85
C GLN A 2 10.29 -18.83 3.22
N ARG A 3 9.32 -19.28 2.40
CA ARG A 3 8.32 -18.37 1.79
C ARG A 3 7.38 -17.69 2.80
N ASN A 4 6.99 -18.41 3.85
CA ASN A 4 6.03 -17.88 4.82
C ASN A 4 6.64 -16.77 5.69
N ILE A 5 7.95 -16.86 6.01
CA ILE A 5 8.68 -15.84 6.77
C ILE A 5 8.84 -14.56 5.94
N GLN A 6 9.08 -14.67 4.62
CA GLN A 6 9.13 -13.52 3.71
C GLN A 6 7.76 -12.84 3.54
N ALA A 7 6.68 -13.62 3.42
CA ALA A 7 5.32 -13.08 3.31
C ALA A 7 4.86 -12.38 4.62
N GLU A 8 5.13 -12.98 5.79
CA GLU A 8 4.87 -12.32 7.08
C GLU A 8 5.63 -11.00 7.23
N SER A 9 6.91 -10.95 6.81
CA SER A 9 7.71 -9.72 6.86
C SER A 9 7.21 -8.60 5.94
N LEU A 10 6.63 -8.97 4.79
CA LEU A 10 6.08 -8.01 3.83
C LEU A 10 4.75 -7.44 4.31
N LYS A 11 3.87 -8.29 4.83
CA LYS A 11 2.60 -7.89 5.42
C LYS A 11 2.78 -6.91 6.57
N GLU A 12 3.72 -7.20 7.48
CA GLU A 12 4.07 -6.31 8.58
C GLU A 12 4.57 -4.95 8.06
N SER A 13 5.42 -4.96 7.04
CA SER A 13 5.95 -3.74 6.42
C SER A 13 4.85 -2.88 5.77
N ILE A 14 3.90 -3.52 5.07
CA ILE A 14 2.72 -2.85 4.49
C ILE A 14 1.85 -2.24 5.60
N ALA A 15 1.56 -3.00 6.66
CA ALA A 15 0.76 -2.52 7.78
C ALA A 15 1.43 -1.36 8.52
N MET A 16 2.75 -1.42 8.72
CA MET A 16 3.53 -0.35 9.33
C MET A 16 3.47 0.94 8.50
N ALA A 17 3.66 0.84 7.18
CA ALA A 17 3.57 2.01 6.29
C ALA A 17 2.17 2.63 6.32
N PHE A 18 1.12 1.81 6.26
CA PHE A 18 -0.27 2.30 6.35
C PHE A 18 -0.53 3.02 7.67
N ASN A 19 -0.14 2.41 8.80
CA ASN A 19 -0.33 2.98 10.12
C ASN A 19 0.49 4.26 10.34
N LEU A 20 1.65 4.40 9.71
CA LEU A 20 2.42 5.65 9.73
C LEU A 20 1.63 6.80 9.08
N GLY A 21 0.96 6.54 7.98
CA GLY A 21 0.05 7.49 7.34
C GLY A 21 -1.12 7.91 8.22
N VAL A 22 -1.78 6.92 8.85
CA VAL A 22 -2.87 7.15 9.81
C VAL A 22 -2.40 8.00 10.98
N TRP A 23 -1.25 7.67 11.55
CA TRP A 23 -0.65 8.43 12.65
C TRP A 23 -0.37 9.88 12.24
N MET A 24 0.24 10.10 11.07
CA MET A 24 0.51 11.44 10.55
C MET A 24 -0.80 12.25 10.43
N LYS A 25 -1.87 11.61 9.95
CA LYS A 25 -3.18 12.26 9.82
C LYS A 25 -3.77 12.62 11.18
N GLN A 26 -3.68 11.74 12.17
CA GLN A 26 -4.17 12.01 13.52
C GLN A 26 -3.42 13.14 14.21
N GLN A 27 -2.11 13.24 13.96
CA GLN A 27 -1.25 14.22 14.64
C GLN A 27 -1.26 15.59 13.98
N LYS A 28 -1.28 15.65 12.64
CA LYS A 28 -1.04 16.87 11.86
C LYS A 28 -2.10 17.13 10.80
N GLY A 29 -3.14 16.29 10.71
CA GLY A 29 -4.03 16.23 9.54
C GLY A 29 -4.82 17.50 9.23
N HIS A 30 -4.93 18.44 10.17
CA HIS A 30 -5.59 19.73 9.99
C HIS A 30 -4.61 20.88 9.71
N GLU A 31 -3.31 20.61 9.84
CA GLU A 31 -2.23 21.60 9.81
C GLU A 31 -1.37 21.49 8.55
N ILE A 32 -1.33 20.30 7.93
CA ILE A 32 -0.48 20.03 6.76
C ILE A 32 -1.31 19.60 5.55
N SER A 33 -0.89 20.09 4.38
CA SER A 33 -1.38 19.64 3.08
C SER A 33 -0.91 18.22 2.75
N VAL A 34 -1.54 17.58 1.76
CA VAL A 34 -1.10 16.27 1.24
C VAL A 34 0.34 16.35 0.70
N SER A 35 0.74 17.47 0.11
CA SER A 35 2.11 17.65 -0.40
C SER A 35 3.14 17.68 0.74
N GLU A 36 2.84 18.38 1.83
CA GLU A 36 3.71 18.43 3.01
C GLU A 36 3.78 17.06 3.69
N ALA A 37 2.65 16.37 3.82
CA ALA A 37 2.60 15.00 4.33
C ALA A 37 3.44 14.05 3.46
N THR A 38 3.44 14.23 2.14
CA THR A 38 4.24 13.42 1.20
C THR A 38 5.73 13.55 1.48
N GLU A 39 6.24 14.78 1.61
CA GLU A 39 7.66 15.04 1.87
C GLU A 39 8.12 14.50 3.22
N GLU A 40 7.33 14.72 4.28
CA GLU A 40 7.64 14.21 5.61
C GLU A 40 7.62 12.67 5.66
N LEU A 41 6.56 12.05 5.13
CA LEU A 41 6.44 10.58 5.09
C LEU A 41 7.57 9.95 4.28
N LYS A 42 7.90 10.52 3.12
CA LYS A 42 9.00 10.05 2.28
C LYS A 42 10.33 10.09 3.03
N SER A 43 10.60 11.16 3.76
CA SER A 43 11.82 11.33 4.56
C SER A 43 11.90 10.29 5.69
N ILE A 44 10.80 10.07 6.41
CA ILE A 44 10.73 9.07 7.50
C ILE A 44 10.95 7.66 6.96
N ILE A 45 10.28 7.30 5.86
CA ILE A 45 10.36 5.99 5.23
C ILE A 45 11.77 5.74 4.70
N TYR A 46 12.36 6.71 3.98
CA TYR A 46 13.73 6.63 3.50
C TYR A 46 14.71 6.40 4.65
N TRP A 47 14.61 7.18 5.73
CA TRP A 47 15.50 7.03 6.87
C TRP A 47 15.42 5.64 7.50
N ASN A 48 14.21 5.11 7.70
CA ASN A 48 14.00 3.78 8.27
C ASN A 48 14.59 2.68 7.38
N LEU A 49 14.33 2.71 6.07
CA LEU A 49 14.82 1.71 5.13
C LEU A 49 16.33 1.81 4.93
N ASN A 50 16.88 3.02 4.83
CA ASN A 50 18.31 3.24 4.69
C ASN A 50 19.08 2.76 5.94
N LYS A 51 18.54 3.01 7.14
CA LYS A 51 19.13 2.52 8.39
C LYS A 51 19.19 0.99 8.44
N GLN A 52 18.17 0.32 7.91
CA GLN A 52 18.05 -1.13 8.00
C GLN A 52 18.75 -1.88 6.85
N TYR A 53 18.77 -1.29 5.65
CA TYR A 53 19.18 -1.97 4.42
C TYR A 53 20.17 -1.17 3.56
N GLY A 54 20.53 0.06 3.94
CA GLY A 54 21.27 1.00 3.07
C GLY A 54 22.64 0.52 2.60
N GLU A 55 23.36 -0.26 3.41
CA GLU A 55 24.67 -0.80 3.01
C GLU A 55 24.57 -2.01 2.08
N ALA A 56 23.43 -2.71 2.09
CA ALA A 56 23.22 -3.97 1.38
C ALA A 56 22.27 -3.85 0.16
N CYS A 57 21.63 -2.70 -0.01
CA CYS A 57 20.60 -2.47 -1.03
C CYS A 57 21.09 -1.46 -2.08
N PRO A 58 20.98 -1.78 -3.39
CA PRO A 58 21.24 -0.80 -4.45
C PRO A 58 20.36 0.45 -4.28
N PRO A 59 20.89 1.68 -4.53
CA PRO A 59 20.13 2.92 -4.35
C PRO A 59 18.79 2.94 -5.10
N ASP A 60 18.76 2.41 -6.33
CA ASP A 60 17.54 2.37 -7.14
C ASP A 60 16.46 1.46 -6.52
N LEU A 61 16.87 0.33 -5.93
CA LEU A 61 15.96 -0.59 -5.25
C LEU A 61 15.46 -0.01 -3.92
N LEU A 62 16.33 0.68 -3.19
CA LEU A 62 15.94 1.42 -1.98
C LEU A 62 14.89 2.48 -2.31
N ASN A 63 15.14 3.29 -3.34
CA ASN A 63 14.20 4.33 -3.79
C ASN A 63 12.87 3.76 -4.27
N ALA A 64 12.89 2.64 -5.02
CA ALA A 64 11.66 1.97 -5.44
C ALA A 64 10.82 1.49 -4.25
N ASN A 65 11.46 0.94 -3.21
CA ASN A 65 10.78 0.52 -1.98
C ASN A 65 10.24 1.71 -1.19
N VAL A 66 11.00 2.80 -1.10
CA VAL A 66 10.54 4.05 -0.46
C VAL A 66 9.26 4.55 -1.14
N GLU A 67 9.24 4.60 -2.46
CA GLU A 67 8.09 5.08 -3.21
C GLU A 67 6.88 4.15 -3.07
N TYR A 68 7.10 2.83 -3.01
CA TYR A 68 6.06 1.85 -2.75
C TYR A 68 5.42 2.05 -1.37
N PHE A 69 6.23 2.15 -0.31
CA PHE A 69 5.71 2.36 1.04
C PHE A 69 5.12 3.76 1.24
N LEU A 70 5.62 4.77 0.53
CA LEU A 70 5.04 6.11 0.52
C LEU A 70 3.61 6.09 -0.03
N GLN A 71 3.36 5.37 -1.13
CA GLN A 71 2.00 5.22 -1.66
C GLN A 71 1.07 4.59 -0.62
N ILE A 72 1.53 3.56 0.09
CA ILE A 72 0.75 2.89 1.14
C ILE A 72 0.49 3.83 2.33
N ALA A 73 1.50 4.60 2.74
CA ALA A 73 1.35 5.58 3.81
C ALA A 73 0.36 6.70 3.42
N LEU A 74 0.38 7.16 2.18
CA LEU A 74 -0.58 8.15 1.70
C LEU A 74 -2.02 7.62 1.69
N LEU A 75 -2.23 6.33 1.41
CA LEU A 75 -3.55 5.71 1.61
C LEU A 75 -3.99 5.80 3.07
N GLY A 76 -3.10 5.49 4.02
CA GLY A 76 -3.37 5.65 5.45
C GLY A 76 -3.64 7.08 5.89
N PHE A 77 -3.02 8.07 5.23
CA PHE A 77 -3.24 9.48 5.50
C PHE A 77 -4.59 10.00 4.96
N ILE A 78 -4.97 9.60 3.74
CA ILE A 78 -6.13 10.14 3.02
C ILE A 78 -7.43 9.43 3.41
N LEU A 79 -7.41 8.10 3.52
CA LEU A 79 -8.64 7.32 3.69
C LEU A 79 -9.47 7.68 4.93
N PRO A 80 -8.90 8.02 6.10
CA PRO A 80 -9.70 8.42 7.26
C PRO A 80 -10.60 9.64 7.05
N GLU A 81 -10.33 10.48 6.04
CA GLU A 81 -11.21 11.62 5.69
C GLU A 81 -12.25 11.28 4.62
N VAL A 82 -11.88 10.40 3.68
CA VAL A 82 -12.74 10.04 2.55
C VAL A 82 -13.75 8.96 2.93
N CYS A 83 -13.36 8.09 3.86
CA CYS A 83 -14.17 7.01 4.38
C CYS A 83 -14.40 7.25 5.87
N LEU A 84 -15.65 7.15 6.32
CA LEU A 84 -15.95 6.96 7.74
C LEU A 84 -15.13 5.76 8.25
N PRO A 85 -14.70 5.74 9.53
CA PRO A 85 -13.86 4.68 10.06
C PRO A 85 -14.52 3.31 9.87
N ASP A 86 -14.06 2.59 8.85
CA ASP A 86 -14.51 1.26 8.48
C ASP A 86 -13.31 0.31 8.57
N GLU A 87 -13.25 -0.44 9.66
CA GLU A 87 -12.18 -1.42 9.90
C GLU A 87 -12.23 -2.58 8.88
N GLU A 88 -13.39 -2.88 8.28
CA GLU A 88 -13.50 -3.90 7.23
C GLU A 88 -12.85 -3.42 5.93
N LEU A 89 -13.10 -2.16 5.54
CA LEU A 89 -12.45 -1.53 4.40
C LEU A 89 -10.93 -1.52 4.56
N LYS A 90 -10.42 -1.16 5.74
CA LYS A 90 -8.99 -1.20 6.07
C LYS A 90 -8.42 -2.61 5.92
N GLY A 91 -9.08 -3.62 6.48
CA GLY A 91 -8.65 -5.02 6.37
C GLY A 91 -8.62 -5.52 4.92
N ARG A 92 -9.65 -5.17 4.13
CA ARG A 92 -9.73 -5.50 2.70
C ARG A 92 -8.63 -4.81 1.89
N LEU A 93 -8.35 -3.54 2.17
CA LEU A 93 -7.30 -2.78 1.50
C LEU A 93 -5.92 -3.42 1.73
N LEU A 94 -5.58 -3.75 2.98
CA LEU A 94 -4.32 -4.42 3.30
C LEU A 94 -4.18 -5.76 2.57
N THR A 95 -5.26 -6.54 2.52
CA THR A 95 -5.31 -7.82 1.80
C THR A 95 -5.08 -7.63 0.30
N LEU A 96 -5.68 -6.60 -0.32
CA LEU A 96 -5.48 -6.28 -1.73
C LEU A 96 -4.05 -5.81 -2.03
N ILE A 97 -3.43 -5.04 -1.13
CA ILE A 97 -2.04 -4.60 -1.28
C ILE A 97 -1.09 -5.80 -1.18
N GLU A 98 -1.31 -6.69 -0.21
CA GLU A 98 -0.56 -7.93 -0.02
C GLU A 98 -0.66 -8.83 -1.27
N ALA A 99 -1.88 -9.10 -1.75
CA ALA A 99 -2.10 -9.90 -2.95
C ALA A 99 -1.44 -9.31 -4.21
N LYS A 100 -1.40 -7.97 -4.33
CA LYS A 100 -0.69 -7.30 -5.44
C LYS A 100 0.82 -7.52 -5.33
N ALA A 101 1.37 -7.36 -4.13
CA ALA A 101 2.80 -7.50 -3.86
C ALA A 101 3.29 -8.94 -4.12
N ASP A 102 2.45 -9.92 -3.80
CA ASP A 102 2.70 -11.34 -4.06
C ASP A 102 2.49 -11.75 -5.52
N GLY A 103 2.05 -10.82 -6.39
CA GLY A 103 1.76 -11.08 -7.81
C GLY A 103 0.47 -11.88 -8.06
N ALA A 104 -0.36 -12.09 -7.04
CA ALA A 104 -1.59 -12.87 -7.12
C ALA A 104 -2.71 -12.16 -7.91
N ILE A 105 -2.66 -10.83 -8.08
CA ILE A 105 -3.64 -10.04 -8.85
C ILE A 105 -3.27 -9.91 -10.34
N THR A 106 -2.48 -10.84 -10.87
CA THR A 106 -2.26 -10.95 -12.32
C THR A 106 -3.19 -12.01 -12.88
N GLN A 107 -4.51 -11.71 -12.94
CA GLN A 107 -5.51 -12.20 -13.91
C GLN A 107 -6.95 -12.01 -13.37
N HIS A 108 -7.52 -10.83 -13.54
CA HIS A 108 -8.94 -10.75 -13.91
C HIS A 108 -9.06 -9.86 -15.14
N SER A 109 -8.92 -10.52 -16.30
CA SER A 109 -9.32 -10.00 -17.58
C SER A 109 -10.80 -9.66 -17.53
N VAL A 110 -11.07 -8.35 -17.62
CA VAL A 110 -12.07 -7.68 -18.46
C VAL A 110 -13.16 -8.61 -19.04
N GLY A 111 -14.41 -8.25 -18.75
CA GLY A 111 -15.60 -9.06 -18.99
C GLY A 111 -15.82 -9.51 -20.44
N GLN A 112 -16.46 -10.68 -20.55
CA GLN A 112 -17.19 -11.07 -21.76
C GLN A 112 -18.62 -10.51 -21.68
N PRO A 113 -19.09 -9.74 -22.69
CA PRO A 113 -20.49 -9.41 -22.81
C PRO A 113 -21.26 -10.65 -23.29
N SER A 114 -22.40 -10.90 -22.66
CA SER A 114 -23.39 -11.90 -23.05
C SER A 114 -24.03 -11.54 -24.39
N ASN A 115 -23.64 -12.21 -25.46
CA ASN A 115 -24.33 -12.11 -26.75
C ASN A 115 -25.35 -13.25 -26.94
N GLN A 116 -26.61 -12.87 -26.71
CA GLN A 116 -27.79 -13.08 -27.56
C GLN A 116 -28.06 -14.46 -28.17
N SER A 117 -29.20 -15.01 -27.72
CA SER A 117 -30.16 -15.89 -28.39
C SER A 117 -29.94 -16.14 -29.88
N THR A 118 -29.78 -17.41 -30.26
CA THR A 118 -30.14 -17.88 -31.60
C THR A 118 -31.28 -18.88 -31.45
N ILE A 119 -32.47 -18.44 -31.83
CA ILE A 119 -33.64 -19.28 -32.09
C ILE A 119 -33.37 -19.99 -33.41
N HIS A 120 -33.52 -21.31 -33.47
CA HIS A 120 -33.69 -22.02 -34.74
C HIS A 120 -34.93 -22.91 -34.65
N ASN A 121 -35.89 -22.60 -35.54
CA ASN A 121 -36.96 -23.49 -35.98
C ASN A 121 -36.39 -24.71 -36.71
#